data_AF-E6U9Z6-F1
#
_entry.id   AF-E6U9Z6-F1
#
_cell.length_a   1.000
_cell.length_b   1.000
_cell.length_c   1.000
_cell.angle_alpha   90.00
_cell.angle_beta   90.00
_cell.angle_gamma   90.00
#
_symmetry.space_group_name_H-M   'P 1'
#
loop_
_entity.id
_entity.type
_entity.pdbx_description
1 polymer ?
#
loop_
_entity_poly.entity_id
_entity_poly.type
_entity_poly.pdbx_seq_one_letter_code
_entity_poly.pdbx_strand_id
1 'polypeptide(L)'
;MTENRFFEEMRATAIAYNEAQAIRKEQRDAMIEADDWDGVKAFDEREKKEFPYPFTSGENKALVQYDRSLRNGADAFEVEDLPWDYELADFVETLRKADIDRITVTDQSTGLMDGIYGLTALGCKMSGLKTVTRANDHRFGSKEPERKNGIEFIIEEA
;
A
#
# COMPACT_ATOMS: atom_id res chain seq x y z
N MET A 1 14.24 2.03 8.51
CA MET A 1 13.92 0.89 7.64
C MET A 1 14.85 0.94 6.43
N THR A 2 15.27 -0.20 5.89
CA THR A 2 16.06 -0.27 4.65
C THR A 2 15.16 -0.51 3.45
N GLU A 3 15.67 -0.24 2.26
CA GLU A 3 14.98 -0.60 1.02
C GLU A 3 14.76 -2.12 0.93
N ASN A 4 13.62 -2.50 0.35
CA ASN A 4 13.20 -3.86 0.13
C ASN A 4 13.05 -4.10 -1.37
N ARG A 5 13.84 -5.04 -1.90
CA ARG A 5 13.91 -5.30 -3.34
C ARG A 5 12.56 -5.66 -3.95
N PHE A 6 11.74 -6.46 -3.27
CA PHE A 6 10.43 -6.87 -3.79
C PHE A 6 9.50 -5.66 -3.96
N PHE A 7 9.44 -4.78 -2.96
CA PHE A 7 8.64 -3.56 -3.07
C PHE A 7 9.19 -2.57 -4.10
N GLU A 8 10.51 -2.47 -4.29
CA GLU A 8 11.09 -1.65 -5.35
C GLU A 8 10.71 -2.18 -6.76
N GLU A 9 10.70 -3.49 -6.96
CA GLU A 9 10.24 -4.13 -8.21
C GLU A 9 8.73 -3.90 -8.44
N MET A 10 7.91 -3.99 -7.40
CA MET A 10 6.49 -3.63 -7.46
C MET A 10 6.29 -2.16 -7.84
N ARG A 11 7.04 -1.25 -7.20
CA ARG A 11 6.99 0.20 -7.47
C ARG A 11 7.33 0.48 -8.93
N ALA A 12 8.42 -0.11 -9.45
CA ALA A 12 8.82 0.06 -10.84
C ALA A 12 7.74 -0.42 -11.81
N THR A 13 7.07 -1.54 -11.50
CA THR A 13 5.97 -2.08 -12.30
C THR A 13 4.75 -1.16 -12.28
N ALA A 14 4.37 -0.62 -11.11
CA ALA A 14 3.28 0.36 -10.99
C ALA A 14 3.56 1.64 -11.79
N ILE A 15 4.80 2.17 -11.71
CA ILE A 15 5.22 3.35 -12.47
C ILE A 15 5.10 3.09 -13.97
N ALA A 16 5.67 1.98 -14.47
CA ALA A 16 5.62 1.64 -15.89
C ALA A 16 4.18 1.46 -16.39
N TYR A 17 3.30 0.84 -15.58
CA TYR A 17 1.88 0.74 -15.90
C TYR A 17 1.24 2.14 -16.01
N ASN A 18 1.46 3.02 -15.03
CA ASN A 18 0.86 4.35 -14.99
C ASN A 18 1.35 5.24 -16.13
N GLU A 19 2.63 5.18 -16.49
CA GLU A 19 3.20 5.88 -17.64
C GLU A 19 2.55 5.41 -18.95
N ALA A 20 2.44 4.09 -19.14
CA ALA A 20 1.78 3.52 -20.32
C ALA A 20 0.29 3.89 -20.38
N GLN A 21 -0.40 3.88 -19.23
CA GLN A 21 -1.80 4.29 -19.13
C GLN A 21 -1.99 5.78 -19.44
N ALA A 22 -1.08 6.65 -18.98
CA ALA A 22 -1.13 8.08 -19.27
C ALA A 22 -1.09 8.36 -20.77
N ILE A 23 -0.21 7.68 -21.51
CA ILE A 23 -0.13 7.78 -22.98
C ILE A 23 -1.45 7.35 -23.64
N ARG A 24 -2.04 6.22 -23.19
CA ARG A 24 -3.32 5.76 -23.75
C ARG A 24 -4.48 6.69 -23.38
N LYS A 25 -4.43 7.31 -22.20
CA LYS A 25 -5.44 8.28 -21.74
C LYS A 25 -5.51 9.51 -22.65
N GLU A 26 -4.42 9.96 -23.25
CA GLU A 26 -4.44 11.05 -24.24
C GLU A 26 -5.38 10.73 -25.43
N GLN A 27 -5.44 9.46 -25.85
CA GLN A 27 -6.37 9.02 -26.90
C GLN A 27 -7.82 9.10 -26.43
N ARG A 28 -8.08 8.71 -25.18
CA ARG A 28 -9.40 8.79 -24.56
C ARG A 28 -9.87 10.23 -24.41
N ASP A 29 -8.97 11.12 -23.99
CA ASP A 29 -9.27 12.54 -23.79
C ASP A 29 -9.56 13.23 -25.13
N ALA A 30 -8.84 12.87 -26.21
CA ALA A 30 -9.16 13.33 -27.57
C ALA A 30 -10.56 12.87 -28.07
N MET A 31 -11.00 11.65 -27.70
CA MET A 31 -12.35 11.18 -28.02
C MET A 31 -13.42 11.98 -27.25
N ILE A 32 -13.15 12.35 -26.00
CA ILE A 32 -14.04 13.22 -25.21
C ILE A 32 -14.13 14.60 -25.86
N GLU A 33 -13.00 15.19 -26.26
CA GLU A 33 -12.96 16.50 -26.93
C GLU A 33 -13.74 16.50 -28.26
N ALA A 34 -13.79 15.35 -28.94
CA ALA A 34 -14.55 15.14 -30.16
C ALA A 34 -16.04 14.80 -29.94
N ASP A 35 -16.51 14.72 -28.69
CA ASP A 35 -17.85 14.26 -28.29
C ASP A 35 -18.18 12.82 -28.78
N ASP A 36 -17.16 11.98 -28.99
CA ASP A 36 -17.29 10.59 -29.42
C ASP A 36 -17.44 9.64 -28.23
N TRP A 37 -18.63 9.63 -27.63
CA TRP A 37 -18.91 8.81 -26.45
C TRP A 37 -18.97 7.30 -26.73
N ASP A 38 -19.33 6.90 -27.95
CA ASP A 38 -19.30 5.49 -28.35
C ASP A 38 -17.84 5.00 -28.43
N GLY A 39 -16.93 5.84 -28.97
CA GLY A 39 -15.49 5.61 -28.96
C GLY A 39 -14.91 5.53 -27.54
N VAL A 40 -15.28 6.45 -26.64
CA VAL A 40 -14.86 6.41 -25.23
C VAL A 40 -15.28 5.11 -24.56
N LYS A 41 -16.53 4.66 -24.78
CA LYS A 41 -17.03 3.42 -24.20
C LYS A 41 -16.26 2.20 -24.72
N ALA A 42 -16.03 2.12 -26.03
CA ALA A 42 -15.25 1.03 -26.63
C ALA A 42 -13.79 1.02 -26.15
N PHE A 43 -13.19 2.21 -25.97
CA PHE A 43 -11.86 2.38 -25.39
C PHE A 43 -11.82 1.84 -23.95
N ASP A 44 -12.77 2.25 -23.10
CA ASP A 44 -12.82 1.85 -21.69
C ASP A 44 -13.01 0.33 -21.52
N GLU A 45 -13.85 -0.29 -22.36
CA GLU A 45 -14.03 -1.74 -22.40
C GLU A 45 -12.75 -2.48 -22.80
N ARG A 46 -12.02 -1.96 -23.79
CA ARG A 46 -10.71 -2.49 -24.21
C ARG A 46 -9.67 -2.34 -23.11
N GLU A 47 -9.55 -1.15 -22.52
CA GLU A 47 -8.56 -0.89 -21.45
C GLU A 47 -8.73 -1.86 -20.29
N LYS A 48 -9.97 -2.04 -19.82
CA LYS A 48 -10.25 -2.96 -18.71
C LYS A 48 -9.89 -4.42 -19.04
N LYS A 49 -10.05 -4.82 -20.30
CA LYS A 49 -9.81 -6.20 -20.75
C LYS A 49 -8.34 -6.49 -21.04
N GLU A 50 -7.66 -5.57 -21.70
CA GLU A 50 -6.31 -5.79 -22.24
C GLU A 50 -5.22 -5.29 -21.28
N PHE A 51 -5.53 -4.29 -20.45
CA PHE A 51 -4.58 -3.65 -19.55
C PHE A 51 -5.13 -3.57 -18.12
N PRO A 52 -5.44 -4.70 -17.45
CA PRO A 52 -5.78 -4.67 -16.04
C PRO A 52 -4.59 -4.16 -15.21
N TYR A 53 -4.87 -3.39 -14.16
CA TYR A 53 -3.84 -2.96 -13.22
C TYR A 53 -3.16 -4.19 -12.57
N PRO A 54 -1.83 -4.20 -12.42
CA PRO A 54 -1.08 -5.42 -12.10
C PRO A 54 -1.22 -5.90 -10.66
N PHE A 55 -1.75 -5.08 -9.75
CA PHE A 55 -1.86 -5.41 -8.33
C PHE A 55 -3.28 -5.30 -7.80
N THR A 56 -3.61 -6.13 -6.82
CA THR A 56 -4.85 -5.99 -6.06
C THR A 56 -4.79 -4.76 -5.13
N SER A 57 -5.93 -4.42 -4.53
CA SER A 57 -5.97 -3.32 -3.56
C SER A 57 -5.10 -3.60 -2.32
N GLY A 58 -5.08 -4.85 -1.84
CA GLY A 58 -4.25 -5.26 -0.71
C GLY A 58 -2.75 -5.20 -0.99
N GLU A 59 -2.33 -5.65 -2.18
CA GLU A 59 -0.94 -5.53 -2.65
C GLU A 59 -0.51 -4.05 -2.74
N ASN A 60 -1.35 -3.18 -3.30
CA ASN A 60 -1.08 -1.74 -3.33
C ASN A 60 -1.00 -1.13 -1.92
N LYS A 61 -1.87 -1.54 -0.99
CA LYS A 61 -1.83 -1.06 0.41
C LYS A 61 -0.48 -1.41 1.06
N ALA A 62 0.06 -2.61 0.81
CA ALA A 62 1.38 -2.99 1.32
C ALA A 62 2.48 -2.09 0.75
N LEU A 63 2.48 -1.86 -0.57
CA LEU A 63 3.43 -0.96 -1.22
C LEU A 63 3.34 0.48 -0.68
N VAL A 64 2.13 1.00 -0.48
CA VAL A 64 1.92 2.34 0.06
C VAL A 64 2.45 2.46 1.48
N GLN A 65 2.26 1.47 2.34
CA GLN A 65 2.80 1.49 3.71
C GLN A 65 4.34 1.41 3.72
N TYR A 66 4.93 0.62 2.82
CA TYR A 66 6.37 0.59 2.60
C TYR A 66 6.92 1.97 2.18
N ASP A 67 6.33 2.59 1.15
CA ASP A 67 6.74 3.91 0.65
C ASP A 67 6.63 4.98 1.73
N ARG A 68 5.55 4.96 2.51
CA ARG A 68 5.36 5.89 3.63
C ARG A 68 6.36 5.67 4.75
N SER A 69 6.62 4.42 5.12
CA SER A 69 7.62 4.07 6.14
C SER A 69 9.02 4.56 5.74
N LEU A 70 9.41 4.37 4.47
CA LEU A 70 10.67 4.91 3.94
C LEU A 70 10.70 6.44 3.97
N ARG A 71 9.67 7.07 3.39
CA ARG A 71 9.57 8.54 3.31
C ARG A 71 9.66 9.19 4.70
N ASN A 72 8.98 8.61 5.68
CA ASN A 72 8.93 9.10 7.05
C ASN A 72 10.23 8.80 7.83
N GLY A 73 11.16 8.02 7.26
CA GLY A 73 12.35 7.57 7.96
C GLY A 73 11.99 6.73 9.19
N ALA A 74 10.96 5.88 9.07
CA ALA A 74 10.49 5.04 10.17
C ALA A 74 11.54 4.00 10.56
N ASP A 75 11.69 3.76 11.86
CA ASP A 75 12.58 2.73 12.41
C ASP A 75 12.02 1.30 12.32
N ALA A 76 10.74 1.15 11.93
CA ALA A 76 10.07 -0.11 11.67
C ALA A 76 9.23 -0.03 10.38
N PHE A 77 8.76 -1.18 9.88
CA PHE A 77 7.69 -1.20 8.87
C PHE A 77 6.39 -0.78 9.56
N GLU A 78 6.01 0.47 9.36
CA GLU A 78 4.84 1.07 9.99
C GLU A 78 3.61 0.89 9.10
N VAL A 79 2.51 0.48 9.71
CA VAL A 79 1.21 0.38 9.06
C VAL A 79 0.28 1.38 9.73
N GLU A 80 0.20 2.58 9.15
CA GLU A 80 -0.60 3.68 9.71
C GLU A 80 -2.08 3.66 9.30
N ASP A 81 -2.43 2.79 8.36
CA ASP A 81 -3.79 2.61 7.85
C ASP A 81 -3.92 1.14 7.43
N LEU A 82 -4.57 0.32 8.26
CA LEU A 82 -4.76 -1.09 7.94
C LEU A 82 -5.71 -1.23 6.75
N PRO A 83 -5.50 -2.23 5.88
CA PRO A 83 -6.46 -2.53 4.81
C PRO A 83 -7.82 -2.92 5.38
N TRP A 84 -8.86 -2.79 4.55
CA TRP A 84 -10.15 -3.39 4.87
C TRP A 84 -10.04 -4.93 4.88
N ASP A 85 -11.01 -5.59 5.50
CA ASP A 85 -11.07 -7.05 5.63
C ASP A 85 -10.91 -7.78 4.29
N TYR A 86 -11.56 -7.29 3.23
CA TYR A 86 -11.49 -7.86 1.89
C TYR A 86 -10.14 -7.65 1.17
N GLU A 87 -9.24 -6.84 1.72
CA GLU A 87 -7.90 -6.55 1.19
C GLU A 87 -6.79 -7.23 2.02
N LEU A 88 -7.11 -7.64 3.24
CA LEU A 88 -6.13 -8.01 4.25
C LEU A 88 -5.34 -9.28 3.90
N ALA A 89 -5.97 -10.25 3.23
CA ALA A 89 -5.32 -11.48 2.81
C ALA A 89 -4.18 -11.21 1.82
N ASP A 90 -4.46 -10.45 0.76
CA ASP A 90 -3.46 -10.06 -0.24
C ASP A 90 -2.37 -9.19 0.39
N PHE A 91 -2.74 -8.29 1.30
CA PHE A 91 -1.78 -7.46 2.05
C PHE A 91 -0.78 -8.32 2.84
N VAL A 92 -1.27 -9.26 3.65
CA VAL A 92 -0.39 -10.15 4.45
C VAL A 92 0.47 -11.03 3.56
N GLU A 93 -0.09 -11.58 2.49
CA GLU A 93 0.65 -12.39 1.53
C GLU A 93 1.76 -11.58 0.83
N THR A 94 1.51 -10.30 0.54
CA THR A 94 2.52 -9.39 -0.01
C THR A 94 3.66 -9.17 0.96
N LEU A 95 3.35 -8.96 2.25
CA LEU A 95 4.37 -8.82 3.30
C LEU A 95 5.24 -10.07 3.39
N ARG A 96 4.64 -11.27 3.33
CA ARG A 96 5.36 -12.55 3.31
C ARG A 96 6.28 -12.67 2.10
N LYS A 97 5.78 -12.42 0.89
CA LYS A 97 6.58 -12.44 -0.35
C LYS A 97 7.73 -11.43 -0.34
N ALA A 98 7.58 -10.34 0.41
CA ALA A 98 8.59 -9.32 0.60
C ALA A 98 9.56 -9.63 1.75
N ASP A 99 9.49 -10.80 2.39
CA ASP A 99 10.29 -11.19 3.56
C ASP A 99 10.16 -10.18 4.74
N ILE A 100 8.99 -9.56 4.90
CA ILE A 100 8.70 -8.70 6.05
C ILE A 100 8.23 -9.57 7.22
N ASP A 101 9.07 -9.71 8.23
CA ASP A 101 8.81 -10.54 9.42
C ASP A 101 8.00 -9.81 10.50
N ARG A 102 8.05 -8.46 10.51
CA ARG A 102 7.43 -7.63 11.54
C ARG A 102 6.85 -6.34 10.97
N ILE A 103 5.64 -6.04 11.41
CA ILE A 103 5.00 -4.74 11.19
C ILE A 103 4.62 -4.10 12.52
N THR A 104 4.53 -2.78 12.56
CA THR A 104 3.96 -2.04 13.68
C THR A 104 2.74 -1.27 13.21
N VAL A 105 1.56 -1.69 13.68
CA VAL A 105 0.29 -1.03 13.36
C VAL A 105 0.13 0.19 14.25
N THR A 106 0.08 1.37 13.64
CA THR A 106 -0.17 2.66 14.32
C THR A 106 -1.50 3.28 13.90
N ASP A 107 -2.33 2.53 13.17
CA ASP A 107 -3.68 2.92 12.78
C ASP A 107 -4.54 3.25 14.02
N GLN A 108 -5.35 4.30 13.90
CA GLN A 108 -6.27 4.80 14.93
C GLN A 108 -7.71 4.90 14.39
N SER A 109 -7.98 4.27 13.25
CA SER A 109 -9.30 4.23 12.63
C SER A 109 -10.30 3.44 13.47
N THR A 110 -11.59 3.60 13.14
CA THR A 110 -12.67 2.82 13.75
C THR A 110 -12.60 1.33 13.36
N GLY A 111 -11.89 0.98 12.29
CA GLY A 111 -11.72 -0.39 11.81
C GLY A 111 -10.56 -1.14 12.47
N LEU A 112 -9.79 -0.50 13.35
CA LEU A 112 -8.59 -1.08 13.95
C LEU A 112 -8.84 -2.44 14.61
N MET A 113 -9.95 -2.58 15.35
CA MET A 113 -10.25 -3.84 16.04
C MET A 113 -10.48 -4.99 15.05
N ASP A 114 -11.26 -4.76 13.99
CA ASP A 114 -11.50 -5.76 12.96
C ASP A 114 -10.20 -6.11 12.21
N GLY A 115 -9.35 -5.13 11.94
CA GLY A 115 -8.03 -5.34 11.36
C GLY A 115 -7.11 -6.20 12.23
N ILE A 116 -7.08 -5.98 13.56
CA ILE A 116 -6.31 -6.79 14.51
C ILE A 116 -6.78 -8.26 14.52
N TYR A 117 -8.10 -8.47 14.56
CA TYR A 117 -8.67 -9.81 14.50
C TYR A 117 -8.41 -10.47 13.15
N GLY A 118 -8.50 -9.71 12.05
CA GLY A 118 -8.20 -10.17 10.70
C GLY A 118 -6.74 -10.62 10.55
N LEU A 119 -5.78 -9.83 11.05
CA LEU A 119 -4.37 -10.22 11.05
C LEU A 119 -4.14 -11.52 11.83
N THR A 120 -4.78 -11.65 12.99
CA THR A 120 -4.70 -12.86 13.81
C THR A 120 -5.31 -14.08 13.10
N ALA A 121 -6.45 -13.89 12.42
CA ALA A 121 -7.10 -14.94 11.63
C ALA A 121 -6.26 -15.40 10.43
N LEU A 122 -5.41 -14.53 9.89
CA LEU A 122 -4.46 -14.83 8.81
C LEU A 122 -3.12 -15.42 9.31
N GLY A 123 -3.00 -15.70 10.62
CA GLY A 123 -1.83 -16.33 11.23
C GLY A 123 -0.76 -15.35 11.73
N CYS A 124 -0.99 -14.04 11.66
CA CYS A 124 -0.06 -13.07 12.24
C CYS A 124 -0.18 -13.06 13.76
N LYS A 125 0.95 -12.95 14.47
CA LYS A 125 0.98 -12.99 15.93
C LYS A 125 1.22 -11.61 16.52
N MET A 126 0.32 -11.15 17.37
CA MET A 126 0.53 -9.94 18.16
C MET A 126 1.67 -10.14 19.16
N SER A 127 2.73 -9.33 19.03
CA SER A 127 3.95 -9.36 19.85
C SER A 127 3.82 -8.48 21.10
N GLY A 128 3.16 -7.32 20.95
CA GLY A 128 2.91 -6.39 22.05
C GLY A 128 2.90 -4.93 21.60
N LEU A 129 2.94 -4.01 22.56
CA LEU A 129 3.01 -2.57 22.29
C LEU A 129 4.41 -2.20 21.78
N LYS A 130 4.46 -1.33 20.76
CA LYS A 130 5.71 -0.79 20.21
C LYS A 130 5.54 0.67 19.81
N THR A 131 6.59 1.45 19.98
CA THR A 131 6.63 2.84 19.49
C THR A 131 7.47 2.90 18.22
N VAL A 132 6.92 3.52 17.17
CA VAL A 132 7.64 3.84 15.93
C VAL A 132 8.19 5.25 16.04
N THR A 133 9.45 5.44 15.64
CA THR A 133 10.06 6.75 15.46
C THR A 133 10.13 7.08 13.98
N ARG A 134 9.54 8.22 13.58
CA ARG A 134 9.59 8.75 12.22
C ARG A 134 10.61 9.89 12.16
N ALA A 135 11.81 9.60 11.66
CA ALA A 135 12.92 10.56 11.66
C ALA A 135 12.65 11.80 10.78
N ASN A 136 11.87 11.64 9.70
CA ASN A 136 11.63 12.67 8.69
C ASN A 136 10.19 13.24 8.73
N ASP A 137 9.31 12.75 9.61
CA ASP A 137 7.95 13.28 9.75
C ASP A 137 7.94 14.55 10.61
N HIS A 138 8.26 15.67 9.96
CA HIS A 138 8.38 16.99 10.57
C HIS A 138 7.09 17.81 10.44
N ARG A 139 6.00 17.34 11.05
CA ARG A 139 4.72 18.06 11.00
C ARG A 139 4.84 19.41 11.69
N PHE A 140 4.13 20.40 11.14
CA PHE A 140 3.98 21.75 11.71
C PHE A 140 5.31 22.49 11.96
N GLY A 141 6.35 22.19 11.17
CA GLY A 141 7.66 22.85 11.29
C GLY A 141 8.50 22.38 12.48
N SER A 142 8.14 21.26 13.11
CA SER A 142 8.96 20.61 14.14
C SER A 142 10.27 20.11 13.54
N LYS A 143 11.39 20.26 14.26
CA LYS A 143 12.66 19.61 13.93
C LYS A 143 12.85 18.26 14.61
N GLU A 144 11.97 17.93 15.56
CA GLU A 144 12.04 16.68 16.32
C GLU A 144 11.37 15.54 15.54
N PRO A 145 11.92 14.31 15.64
CA PRO A 145 11.26 13.11 15.13
C PRO A 145 9.88 12.91 15.76
N GLU A 146 8.90 12.47 14.98
CA GLU A 146 7.59 12.08 15.49
C GLU A 146 7.65 10.67 16.10
N ARG A 147 6.90 10.45 17.19
CA ARG A 147 6.74 9.12 17.81
C ARG A 147 5.29 8.69 17.78
N LYS A 148 5.03 7.48 17.29
CA LYS A 148 3.69 6.87 17.22
C LYS A 148 3.64 5.62 18.07
N ASN A 149 2.63 5.53 18.94
CA ASN A 149 2.35 4.29 19.65
C ASN A 149 1.57 3.35 18.74
N GLY A 150 1.93 2.08 18.78
CA GLY A 150 1.32 1.05 17.97
C GLY A 150 1.42 -0.34 18.60
N ILE A 151 1.01 -1.33 17.83
CA ILE A 151 1.02 -2.74 18.18
C ILE A 151 1.89 -3.48 17.16
N GLU A 152 2.92 -4.16 17.64
CA GLU A 152 3.77 -5.00 16.80
C GLU A 152 3.09 -6.34 16.51
N PHE A 153 3.11 -6.74 15.24
CA PHE A 153 2.74 -8.06 14.77
C PHE A 153 3.94 -8.74 14.12
N ILE A 154 4.09 -10.04 14.39
CA ILE A 154 4.98 -10.93 13.67
C ILE A 154 4.17 -11.54 12.53
N ILE A 155 4.73 -11.46 11.32
CA ILE A 155 4.18 -12.07 10.12
C ILE A 155 4.83 -13.46 10.01
N GLU A 156 4.08 -14.50 10.39
CA GLU A 156 4.55 -15.88 10.28
C GLU A 156 4.32 -16.38 8.84
N GLU A 157 5.24 -17.20 8.32
CA GLU A 157 4.98 -18.02 7.14
C GLU A 157 3.86 -19.02 7.47
N ALA A 158 2.90 -19.17 6.55
CA ALA A 158 1.74 -20.05 6.72
C ALA A 158 2.10 -21.54 6.65
#